data_AF-A0A1A8XPK4-F1
#
_entry.id   AF-A0A1A8XPK4-F1
#
_cell.length_a   1.000
_cell.length_b   1.000
_cell.length_c   1.000
_cell.angle_alpha   90.00
_cell.angle_beta   90.00
_cell.angle_gamma   90.00
#
_symmetry.space_group_name_H-M   'P 1'
#
loop_
_entity.id
_entity.type
_entity.pdbx_description
1 polymer ?
#
loop_
_entity_poly.entity_id
_entity_poly.type
_entity_poly.pdbx_seq_one_letter_code
_entity_poly.pdbx_strand_id
1 'polypeptide(L)'
;MGVVSAAQPSSGAATTTVDDSARTLPQAIESVPAELARFPQAVVKTVPQEIGPVETYLEAKLPLMEALPLPDLIYGGGVLVVVVVVQAIGVRLLTGHFDKRSEGIKQRPTLWRVDLLFGGAVFMMLALHLGSIVLWSAALVYGQIIPDWERAARFAALSYTTIGSDLTLPKEWHMLGPIIAISGMFTFAWTASVLVSIVDQCNHLRRSAWDALRARRAGVKHARPPTLPTAPTPPTPLTPPPVK
;
A
#
# COMPACT_ATOMS: atom_id res chain seq x y z
N MET A 1 32.94 3.45 88.86
CA MET A 1 31.96 2.57 88.17
C MET A 1 32.64 2.08 86.90
N GLY A 2 33.38 0.98 86.99
CA GLY A 2 34.01 0.33 85.84
C GLY A 2 33.10 -0.78 85.33
N VAL A 3 33.17 -1.07 84.03
CA VAL A 3 33.34 -2.41 83.41
C VAL A 3 33.13 -2.21 81.91
N VAL A 4 34.18 -2.38 81.11
CA VAL A 4 34.12 -2.86 79.71
C VAL A 4 35.39 -3.71 79.55
N SER A 5 35.36 -5.04 79.73
CA SER A 5 34.69 -6.11 78.97
C SER A 5 35.37 -6.41 77.63
N ALA A 6 36.14 -7.50 77.66
CA ALA A 6 36.44 -8.51 76.62
C ALA A 6 36.89 -8.00 75.23
N ALA A 7 38.14 -8.20 74.82
CA ALA A 7 38.74 -9.47 74.42
C ALA A 7 37.91 -10.24 73.38
N GLN A 8 38.33 -10.19 72.10
CA GLN A 8 38.52 -11.42 71.34
C GLN A 8 39.53 -11.27 70.19
N PRO A 9 40.21 -12.38 69.84
CA PRO A 9 41.32 -12.43 68.91
C PRO A 9 40.96 -13.06 67.55
N SER A 10 41.86 -12.83 66.59
CA SER A 10 42.42 -13.77 65.60
C SER A 10 41.54 -14.65 64.70
N SER A 11 42.02 -14.68 63.44
CA SER A 11 41.88 -15.73 62.42
C SER A 11 40.67 -15.53 61.50
N GLY A 12 40.80 -15.20 60.22
CA GLY A 12 41.87 -15.53 59.28
C GLY A 12 41.29 -16.52 58.27
N ALA A 13 40.98 -16.04 57.06
CA ALA A 13 40.84 -16.88 55.86
C ALA A 13 40.76 -16.02 54.59
N ALA A 14 41.82 -16.15 53.77
CA ALA A 14 41.79 -16.13 52.31
C ALA A 14 41.34 -14.85 51.58
N THR A 15 42.29 -13.92 51.41
CA THR A 15 42.33 -13.02 50.24
C THR A 15 43.76 -13.00 49.69
N THR A 16 44.14 -14.08 49.01
CA THR A 16 45.44 -14.20 48.33
C THR A 16 45.19 -14.68 46.90
N THR A 17 44.69 -13.80 46.03
CA THR A 17 44.70 -14.03 44.56
C THR A 17 44.58 -12.77 43.70
N VAL A 18 44.41 -11.57 44.25
CA VAL A 18 44.18 -10.35 43.43
C VAL A 18 45.38 -9.41 43.39
N ASP A 19 46.24 -9.38 44.43
CA ASP A 19 47.31 -8.36 44.53
C ASP A 19 48.57 -8.72 43.71
N ASP A 20 48.88 -10.02 43.51
CA ASP A 20 50.10 -10.44 42.78
C ASP A 20 49.98 -10.26 41.25
N SER A 21 48.78 -10.40 40.69
CA SER A 21 48.53 -10.14 39.26
C SER A 21 48.55 -8.64 38.92
N ALA A 22 48.27 -7.77 39.90
CA ALA A 22 48.30 -6.33 39.72
C ALA A 22 49.72 -5.74 39.79
N ARG A 23 50.65 -6.39 40.52
CA ARG A 23 52.06 -5.96 40.61
C ARG A 23 52.94 -6.42 39.46
N THR A 24 52.56 -7.48 38.75
CA THR A 24 53.31 -8.01 37.60
C THR A 24 52.99 -7.30 36.28
N LEU A 25 51.79 -6.70 36.16
CA LEU A 25 51.39 -5.90 35.01
C LEU A 25 52.29 -4.67 34.73
N PRO A 26 52.65 -3.81 35.71
CA PRO A 26 53.48 -2.64 35.42
C PRO A 26 54.92 -3.00 35.00
N GLN A 27 55.48 -4.12 35.49
CA GLN A 27 56.84 -4.53 35.13
C GLN A 27 56.94 -5.20 33.75
N ALA A 28 55.88 -5.88 33.30
CA ALA A 28 55.83 -6.45 31.94
C ALA A 28 55.65 -5.37 30.86
N ILE A 29 55.15 -4.18 31.22
CA ILE A 29 54.99 -3.05 30.29
C ILE A 29 56.31 -2.27 30.13
N GLU A 30 57.15 -2.22 31.18
CA GLU A 30 58.39 -1.44 31.17
C GLU A 30 59.57 -2.16 30.50
N SER A 31 59.55 -3.50 30.39
CA SER A 31 60.56 -4.28 29.66
C SER A 31 60.36 -4.32 28.14
N VAL A 32 59.48 -3.48 27.58
CA VAL A 32 59.17 -3.50 26.15
C VAL A 32 59.60 -2.24 25.37
N PRO A 33 60.89 -1.84 25.33
CA PRO A 33 61.34 -0.83 24.35
C PRO A 33 62.33 -1.33 23.28
N ALA A 34 62.86 -2.56 23.36
CA ALA A 34 63.90 -3.00 22.40
C ALA A 34 63.42 -4.01 21.34
N GLU A 35 62.43 -4.84 21.67
CA GLU A 35 61.89 -5.85 20.74
C GLU A 35 60.75 -5.28 19.88
N LEU A 36 59.98 -4.34 20.43
CA LEU A 36 58.89 -3.64 19.72
C LEU A 36 59.39 -2.68 18.62
N ALA A 37 60.65 -2.25 18.71
CA ALA A 37 61.33 -1.48 17.67
C ALA A 37 61.86 -2.36 16.52
N ARG A 38 61.91 -3.69 16.70
CA ARG A 38 62.45 -4.65 15.73
C ARG A 38 61.36 -5.32 14.89
N PHE A 39 60.08 -5.01 15.12
CA PHE A 39 59.03 -5.39 14.18
C PHE A 39 59.35 -4.71 12.83
N PRO A 40 59.62 -5.47 11.76
CA PRO A 40 59.83 -4.88 10.46
C PRO A 40 58.56 -4.10 10.13
N GLN A 41 58.68 -2.83 9.73
CA GLN A 41 57.51 -2.04 9.31
C GLN A 41 56.75 -2.68 8.13
N ALA A 42 57.34 -3.69 7.48
CA ALA A 42 56.66 -4.59 6.56
C ALA A 42 55.50 -5.36 7.24
N VAL A 43 55.66 -5.83 8.49
CA VAL A 43 54.61 -6.55 9.23
C VAL A 43 53.51 -5.62 9.70
N VAL A 44 53.83 -4.39 10.13
CA VAL A 44 52.82 -3.35 10.45
C VAL A 44 52.01 -2.96 9.20
N LYS A 45 52.62 -3.01 8.01
CA LYS A 45 51.93 -2.82 6.74
C LYS A 45 51.15 -4.05 6.25
N THR A 46 51.43 -5.24 6.81
CA THR A 46 50.70 -6.48 6.49
C THR A 46 49.76 -6.93 7.62
N VAL A 47 49.63 -6.17 8.72
CA VAL A 47 48.47 -6.32 9.59
C VAL A 47 47.27 -5.99 8.70
N PRO A 48 46.42 -6.96 8.37
CA PRO A 48 45.29 -6.69 7.51
C PRO A 48 44.49 -5.55 8.16
N GLN A 49 44.16 -4.54 7.36
CA GLN A 49 43.20 -3.47 7.67
C GLN A 49 41.78 -4.00 8.00
N GLU A 50 41.65 -5.26 8.40
CA GLU A 50 40.45 -6.01 8.79
C GLU A 50 40.02 -5.77 10.25
N ILE A 51 40.46 -4.67 10.87
CA ILE A 51 39.71 -4.03 11.98
C ILE A 51 38.93 -2.79 11.46
N GLY A 52 39.14 -2.44 10.19
CA GLY A 52 38.32 -1.51 9.41
C GLY A 52 36.92 -1.98 8.99
N PRO A 53 36.37 -3.16 9.36
CA PRO A 53 34.96 -3.45 9.10
C PRO A 53 34.04 -3.20 10.30
N VAL A 54 34.47 -2.51 11.37
CA VAL A 54 33.53 -2.05 12.40
C VAL A 54 33.35 -0.55 12.35
N GLU A 55 34.42 0.24 12.30
CA GLU A 55 34.29 1.70 12.15
C GLU A 55 33.65 2.07 10.81
N THR A 56 34.06 1.46 9.69
CA THR A 56 33.43 1.71 8.38
C THR A 56 31.98 1.22 8.32
N TYR A 57 31.62 0.17 9.07
CA TYR A 57 30.24 -0.35 9.13
C TYR A 57 29.39 0.45 10.11
N LEU A 58 30.00 1.04 11.15
CA LEU A 58 29.38 1.93 12.11
C LEU A 58 29.20 3.33 11.51
N GLU A 59 30.18 3.82 10.75
CA GLU A 59 30.17 5.04 9.92
C GLU A 59 29.27 4.90 8.68
N ALA A 60 29.00 3.68 8.19
CA ALA A 60 27.99 3.43 7.16
C ALA A 60 26.58 3.17 7.75
N LYS A 61 26.49 2.63 8.98
CA LYS A 61 25.22 2.48 9.70
C LYS A 61 24.74 3.76 10.37
N LEU A 62 25.63 4.64 10.82
CA LEU A 62 25.29 5.96 11.37
C LEU A 62 24.44 6.78 10.39
N PRO A 63 24.86 6.98 9.12
CA PRO A 63 24.06 7.69 8.14
C PRO A 63 22.85 6.88 7.68
N LEU A 64 22.84 5.54 7.77
CA LEU A 64 21.64 4.75 7.44
C LEU A 64 20.56 4.85 8.54
N MET A 65 20.96 4.84 9.81
CA MET A 65 20.07 5.08 10.96
C MET A 65 19.63 6.54 11.05
N GLU A 66 20.46 7.47 10.54
CA GLU A 66 20.11 8.89 10.40
C GLU A 66 19.30 9.20 9.12
N ALA A 67 19.43 8.40 8.05
CA ALA A 67 18.69 8.56 6.79
C ALA A 67 17.35 7.83 6.77
N LEU A 68 17.18 6.78 7.59
CA LEU A 68 15.89 6.13 7.83
C LEU A 68 15.41 6.47 9.25
N PRO A 69 14.73 7.61 9.46
CA PRO A 69 14.05 7.85 10.72
C PRO A 69 13.05 6.70 10.98
N LEU A 70 13.41 5.78 11.88
CA LEU A 70 12.55 4.68 12.34
C LEU A 70 11.14 5.15 12.74
N PRO A 71 10.96 6.34 13.37
CA PRO A 71 9.63 6.87 13.66
C PRO A 71 8.76 7.10 12.41
N ASP A 72 9.35 7.61 11.31
CA ASP A 72 8.62 7.85 10.05
C ASP A 72 8.12 6.56 9.44
N LEU A 73 8.94 5.51 9.49
CA LEU A 73 8.58 4.23 8.90
C LEU A 73 7.47 3.54 9.70
N ILE A 74 7.53 3.62 11.03
CA ILE A 74 6.47 3.06 11.89
C ILE A 74 5.18 3.87 11.72
N TYR A 75 5.26 5.20 11.75
CA TYR A 75 4.10 6.07 11.62
C TYR A 75 3.50 5.99 10.21
N GLY A 76 4.29 6.28 9.18
CA GLY A 76 3.88 6.25 7.79
C GLY A 76 3.49 4.84 7.33
N GLY A 77 4.23 3.81 7.75
CA GLY A 77 3.89 2.41 7.48
C GLY A 77 2.57 1.99 8.15
N GLY A 78 2.34 2.40 9.40
CA GLY A 78 1.07 2.18 10.09
C GLY A 78 -0.12 2.82 9.36
N VAL A 79 0.01 4.10 8.98
CA VAL A 79 -1.03 4.81 8.20
C VAL A 79 -1.24 4.15 6.84
N LEU A 80 -0.17 3.72 6.17
CA LEU A 80 -0.26 2.97 4.91
C LEU A 80 -1.08 1.69 5.07
N VAL A 81 -0.83 0.89 6.11
CA VAL A 81 -1.61 -0.33 6.38
C VAL A 81 -3.08 0.01 6.60
N VAL A 82 -3.39 1.06 7.36
CA VAL A 82 -4.77 1.51 7.56
C VAL A 82 -5.41 1.91 6.24
N VAL A 83 -4.71 2.68 5.38
CA VAL A 83 -5.18 3.05 4.04
C VAL A 83 -5.49 1.82 3.21
N VAL A 84 -4.61 0.81 3.19
CA VAL A 84 -4.83 -0.44 2.46
C VAL A 84 -6.03 -1.21 3.00
N VAL A 85 -6.20 -1.29 4.32
CA VAL A 85 -7.36 -1.93 4.95
C VAL A 85 -8.65 -1.21 4.61
N VAL A 86 -8.67 0.13 4.68
CA VAL A 86 -9.82 0.96 4.29
C VAL A 86 -10.16 0.74 2.81
N GLN A 87 -9.14 0.68 1.94
CA GLN A 87 -9.33 0.41 0.52
C GLN A 87 -9.93 -0.99 0.29
N ALA A 88 -9.43 -2.02 0.99
CA ALA A 88 -9.93 -3.38 0.90
C ALA A 88 -11.38 -3.51 1.40
N ILE A 89 -11.69 -2.88 2.55
CA ILE A 89 -13.06 -2.84 3.10
C ILE A 89 -14.00 -2.11 2.15
N GLY A 90 -13.58 -0.96 1.61
CA GLY A 90 -14.39 -0.18 0.67
C GLY A 90 -14.70 -0.97 -0.60
N VAL A 91 -13.74 -1.71 -1.15
CA VAL A 91 -13.97 -2.61 -2.30
C VAL A 91 -14.92 -3.74 -1.92
N ARG A 92 -14.78 -4.34 -0.73
CA ARG A 92 -15.69 -5.40 -0.27
C ARG A 92 -17.13 -4.91 -0.10
N LEU A 93 -17.29 -3.71 0.45
CA LEU A 93 -18.60 -3.05 0.57
C LEU A 93 -19.17 -2.73 -0.81
N LEU A 94 -18.33 -2.32 -1.76
CA LEU A 94 -18.75 -2.09 -3.14
C LEU A 94 -19.32 -3.36 -3.77
N THR A 95 -18.61 -4.49 -3.66
CA THR A 95 -19.06 -5.78 -4.19
C THR A 95 -20.37 -6.24 -3.51
N GLY A 96 -20.47 -6.11 -2.18
CA GLY A 96 -21.69 -6.46 -1.44
C GLY A 96 -22.88 -5.58 -1.81
N HIS A 97 -22.67 -4.28 -2.07
CA HIS A 97 -23.72 -3.38 -2.54
C HIS A 97 -24.13 -3.69 -3.99
N PHE A 98 -23.17 -4.11 -4.82
CA PHE A 98 -23.40 -4.61 -6.18
C PHE A 98 -24.24 -5.87 -6.20
N ASP A 99 -23.96 -6.86 -5.35
CA ASP A 99 -24.70 -8.12 -5.29
C ASP A 99 -26.15 -7.91 -4.87
N LYS A 100 -26.38 -7.07 -3.85
CA LYS A 100 -27.74 -6.72 -3.39
C LYS A 100 -28.54 -5.96 -4.45
N ARG A 101 -27.91 -5.08 -5.25
CA ARG A 101 -28.56 -4.40 -6.37
C ARG A 101 -28.73 -5.31 -7.59
N SER A 102 -27.79 -6.22 -7.83
CA SER A 102 -27.78 -7.22 -8.89
C SER A 102 -28.96 -8.18 -8.77
N GLU A 103 -29.32 -8.61 -7.55
CA GLU A 103 -30.51 -9.44 -7.31
C GLU A 103 -31.81 -8.77 -7.79
N GLY A 104 -31.93 -7.46 -7.65
CA GLY A 104 -33.07 -6.69 -8.20
C GLY A 104 -33.03 -6.49 -9.72
N ILE A 105 -31.87 -6.69 -10.36
CA ILE A 105 -31.67 -6.52 -11.81
C ILE A 105 -31.86 -7.84 -12.56
N LYS A 106 -31.58 -8.99 -11.92
CA LYS A 106 -31.82 -10.33 -12.48
C LYS A 106 -33.27 -10.55 -12.95
N GLN A 107 -34.22 -9.77 -12.47
CA GLN A 107 -35.62 -9.85 -12.88
C GLN A 107 -35.91 -9.23 -14.27
N ARG A 108 -35.10 -8.27 -14.75
CA ARG A 108 -35.22 -7.67 -16.10
C ARG A 108 -33.84 -7.20 -16.62
N PRO A 109 -33.16 -7.98 -17.49
CA PRO A 109 -31.84 -7.64 -17.98
C PRO A 109 -31.93 -6.48 -18.98
N THR A 110 -31.71 -5.25 -18.50
CA THR A 110 -31.59 -4.07 -19.36
C THR A 110 -30.14 -3.59 -19.39
N LEU A 111 -29.62 -3.35 -20.59
CA LEU A 111 -28.22 -2.93 -20.80
C LEU A 111 -27.87 -1.67 -20.02
N TRP A 112 -28.80 -0.71 -19.94
CA TRP A 112 -28.63 0.55 -19.20
C TRP A 112 -28.38 0.37 -17.70
N ARG A 113 -28.95 -0.67 -17.07
CA ARG A 113 -28.71 -0.95 -15.64
C ARG A 113 -27.30 -1.49 -15.39
N VAL A 114 -26.71 -2.21 -16.36
CA VAL A 114 -25.32 -2.69 -16.29
C VAL A 114 -24.36 -1.50 -16.37
N ASP A 115 -24.61 -0.57 -17.28
CA ASP A 115 -23.79 0.65 -17.41
C ASP A 115 -23.89 1.55 -16.17
N LEU A 116 -25.09 1.67 -15.56
CA LEU A 116 -25.28 2.43 -14.32
C LEU A 116 -24.55 1.78 -13.13
N LEU A 117 -24.56 0.45 -13.04
CA LEU A 117 -23.80 -0.28 -12.04
C LEU A 117 -22.31 0.00 -12.22
N PHE A 118 -21.79 -0.20 -13.43
CA PHE A 118 -20.39 0.05 -13.76
C PHE A 118 -19.95 1.48 -13.41
N GLY A 119 -20.74 2.48 -13.81
CA GLY A 119 -20.49 3.89 -13.46
C GLY A 119 -20.47 4.11 -11.94
N GLY A 120 -21.38 3.47 -11.20
CA GLY A 120 -21.39 3.47 -9.74
C GLY A 120 -20.13 2.86 -9.11
N ALA A 121 -19.61 1.75 -9.67
CA ALA A 121 -18.34 1.17 -9.23
C ALA A 121 -17.17 2.13 -9.40
N VAL A 122 -17.04 2.72 -10.60
CA VAL A 122 -15.95 3.66 -10.89
C VAL A 122 -16.03 4.88 -9.97
N PHE A 123 -17.22 5.44 -9.78
CA PHE A 123 -17.42 6.59 -8.89
C PHE A 123 -17.07 6.26 -7.44
N MET A 124 -17.46 5.08 -6.96
CA MET A 124 -17.15 4.65 -5.60
C MET A 124 -15.65 4.38 -5.41
N MET A 125 -14.98 3.78 -6.40
CA MET A 125 -13.52 3.61 -6.39
C MET A 125 -12.79 4.95 -6.35
N LEU A 126 -13.25 5.93 -7.14
CA LEU A 126 -12.74 7.30 -7.07
C LEU A 126 -12.94 7.91 -5.68
N ALA A 127 -14.12 7.76 -5.09
CA ALA A 127 -14.42 8.23 -3.73
C ALA A 127 -13.51 7.58 -2.68
N LEU A 128 -13.19 6.29 -2.81
CA LEU A 128 -12.22 5.60 -1.93
C LEU A 128 -10.81 6.20 -2.06
N HIS A 129 -10.35 6.50 -3.27
CA HIS A 129 -9.06 7.17 -3.46
C HIS A 129 -9.03 8.56 -2.83
N LEU A 130 -10.10 9.35 -3.01
CA LEU A 130 -10.23 10.65 -2.32
C LEU A 130 -10.27 10.48 -0.80
N GLY A 131 -10.95 9.46 -0.29
CA GLY A 131 -10.97 9.12 1.13
C GLY A 131 -9.58 8.79 1.68
N SER A 132 -8.78 8.03 0.93
CA SER A 132 -7.38 7.73 1.28
C SER A 132 -6.51 8.99 1.34
N ILE A 133 -6.71 9.95 0.43
CA ILE A 133 -6.02 11.25 0.45
C ILE A 133 -6.43 12.07 1.68
N VAL A 134 -7.73 12.10 2.00
CA VAL A 134 -8.24 12.79 3.20
C VAL A 134 -7.71 12.13 4.48
N LEU A 135 -7.60 10.81 4.51
CA LEU A 135 -7.03 10.08 5.64
C LEU A 135 -5.55 10.41 5.84
N TRP A 136 -4.78 10.51 4.76
CA TRP A 136 -3.39 10.98 4.81
C TRP A 136 -3.28 12.44 5.26
N SER A 137 -4.14 13.31 4.76
CA SER A 137 -4.22 14.70 5.21
C SER A 137 -4.50 14.80 6.71
N ALA A 138 -5.44 14.01 7.22
CA ALA A 138 -5.73 13.90 8.64
C ALA A 138 -4.49 13.43 9.42
N ALA A 139 -3.82 12.36 8.96
CA ALA A 139 -2.62 11.85 9.61
C ALA A 139 -1.48 12.89 9.68
N LEU A 140 -1.32 13.73 8.66
CA LEU A 140 -0.31 14.80 8.66
C LEU A 140 -0.63 15.92 9.65
N VAL A 141 -1.92 16.29 9.75
CA VAL A 141 -2.38 17.36 10.65
C VAL A 141 -2.38 16.90 12.12
N TYR A 142 -2.90 15.70 12.39
CA TYR A 142 -2.88 15.11 13.74
C TYR A 142 -1.47 14.76 14.21
N GLY A 143 -0.57 14.40 13.28
CA GLY A 143 0.86 14.24 13.55
C GLY A 143 1.59 15.55 13.84
N GLN A 144 0.91 16.71 13.75
CA GLN A 144 1.48 18.06 13.92
C GLN A 144 2.66 18.35 12.96
N ILE A 145 2.71 17.64 11.82
CA ILE A 145 3.77 17.78 10.81
C ILE A 145 3.47 19.00 9.94
N ILE A 146 2.21 19.14 9.52
CA ILE A 146 1.70 20.29 8.77
C ILE A 146 0.42 20.75 9.49
N PRO A 147 0.44 21.88 10.22
CA PRO A 147 -0.72 22.33 10.99
C PRO A 147 -1.87 22.85 10.10
N ASP A 148 -1.57 23.25 8.85
CA ASP A 148 -2.57 23.75 7.92
C ASP A 148 -3.23 22.62 7.12
N TRP A 149 -4.55 22.46 7.28
CA TRP A 149 -5.32 21.43 6.57
C TRP A 149 -5.18 21.52 5.04
N GLU A 150 -5.25 22.73 4.48
CA GLU A 150 -5.12 22.96 3.04
C GLU A 150 -3.75 22.49 2.51
N ARG A 151 -2.67 22.86 3.21
CA ARG A 151 -1.30 22.48 2.81
C ARG A 151 -1.07 20.98 2.98
N ALA A 152 -1.58 20.39 4.06
CA ALA A 152 -1.50 18.96 4.32
C ALA A 152 -2.27 18.15 3.26
N ALA A 153 -3.49 18.58 2.92
CA ALA A 153 -4.31 17.95 1.89
C ALA A 153 -3.65 18.05 0.52
N ARG A 154 -3.09 19.22 0.16
CA ARG A 154 -2.37 19.43 -1.09
C ARG A 154 -1.13 18.54 -1.18
N PHE A 155 -0.31 18.52 -0.12
CA PHE A 155 0.86 17.65 -0.05
C PHE A 155 0.48 16.18 -0.18
N ALA A 156 -0.47 15.70 0.63
CA ALA A 156 -0.95 14.32 0.58
C ALA A 156 -1.49 13.95 -0.81
N ALA A 157 -2.29 14.81 -1.43
CA ALA A 157 -2.85 14.58 -2.76
C ALA A 157 -1.76 14.46 -3.83
N LEU A 158 -0.81 15.39 -3.85
CA LEU A 158 0.28 15.43 -4.82
C LEU A 158 1.24 14.23 -4.66
N SER A 159 1.59 13.88 -3.42
CA SER A 159 2.43 12.72 -3.14
C SER A 159 1.70 11.41 -3.46
N TYR A 160 0.44 11.26 -3.04
CA TYR A 160 -0.35 10.03 -3.26
C TYR A 160 -0.62 9.76 -4.74
N THR A 161 -0.84 10.82 -5.54
CA THR A 161 -1.02 10.71 -6.99
C THR A 161 0.30 10.65 -7.76
N THR A 162 1.45 10.64 -7.07
CA THR A 162 2.79 10.60 -7.66
C THR A 162 3.14 11.78 -8.57
N ILE A 163 2.35 12.86 -8.52
CA ILE A 163 2.65 14.13 -9.22
C ILE A 163 3.91 14.77 -8.64
N GLY A 164 4.16 14.54 -7.34
CA GLY A 164 5.26 15.14 -6.61
C GLY A 164 4.83 16.43 -5.91
N SER A 165 5.33 16.62 -4.69
CA SER A 165 5.01 17.77 -3.86
C SER A 165 5.99 18.91 -4.09
N ASP A 166 5.48 20.14 -4.16
CA ASP A 166 6.27 21.37 -4.10
C ASP A 166 6.69 21.72 -2.66
N LEU A 167 6.03 21.13 -1.66
CA LEU A 167 6.36 21.27 -0.25
C LEU A 167 7.50 20.32 0.15
N THR A 168 8.55 20.87 0.78
CA THR A 168 9.60 20.10 1.44
C THR A 168 9.31 19.98 2.94
N LEU A 169 9.23 18.75 3.44
CA LEU A 169 9.07 18.48 4.88
C LEU A 169 10.41 18.66 5.61
N PRO A 170 10.38 18.88 6.94
CA PRO A 170 11.58 18.84 7.79
C PRO A 170 12.37 17.55 7.60
N LYS A 171 13.68 17.57 7.88
CA LYS A 171 14.61 16.45 7.63
C LYS A 171 14.14 15.16 8.33
N GLU A 172 13.46 15.31 9.45
CA GLU A 172 12.95 14.24 10.30
C GLU A 172 11.74 13.52 9.69
N TRP A 173 10.99 14.16 8.78
CA TRP A 173 9.76 13.63 8.16
C TRP A 173 9.87 13.44 6.64
N HIS A 174 11.10 13.46 6.10
CA HIS A 174 11.32 13.42 4.65
C HIS A 174 10.85 12.10 4.01
N MET A 175 10.86 11.00 4.75
CA MET A 175 10.47 9.67 4.26
C MET A 175 8.95 9.53 4.09
N LEU A 176 8.14 10.40 4.70
CA LEU A 176 6.69 10.34 4.60
C LEU A 176 6.19 10.57 3.18
N GLY A 177 6.78 11.51 2.43
CA GLY A 177 6.40 11.79 1.05
C GLY A 177 6.49 10.54 0.14
N PRO A 178 7.65 9.87 0.07
CA PRO A 178 7.80 8.60 -0.62
C PRO A 178 6.86 7.49 -0.13
N ILE A 179 6.62 7.37 1.18
CA ILE A 179 5.71 6.35 1.73
C ILE A 179 4.26 6.60 1.26
N ILE A 180 3.81 7.85 1.25
CA ILE A 180 2.49 8.24 0.73
C ILE A 180 2.38 7.91 -0.75
N ALA A 181 3.43 8.18 -1.53
CA ALA A 181 3.47 7.85 -2.96
C ALA A 181 3.38 6.34 -3.22
N ILE A 182 4.12 5.52 -2.45
CA ILE A 182 4.05 4.05 -2.53
C ILE A 182 2.64 3.55 -2.16
N SER A 183 2.03 4.12 -1.11
CA SER A 183 0.64 3.81 -0.72
C SER A 183 -0.34 4.10 -1.87
N GLY A 184 -0.19 5.24 -2.53
CA GLY A 184 -0.96 5.61 -3.72
C GLY A 184 -0.79 4.61 -4.85
N MET A 185 0.45 4.34 -5.27
CA MET A 185 0.73 3.37 -6.34
C MET A 185 0.16 1.98 -6.03
N PHE A 186 0.34 1.49 -4.80
CA PHE A 186 -0.18 0.19 -4.38
C PHE A 186 -1.71 0.14 -4.47
N THR A 187 -2.39 1.17 -3.95
CA THR A 187 -3.85 1.22 -3.98
C THR A 187 -4.40 1.43 -5.39
N PHE A 188 -3.75 2.23 -6.24
CA PHE A 188 -4.11 2.37 -7.67
C PHE A 188 -3.91 1.07 -8.45
N ALA A 189 -2.81 0.35 -8.23
CA ALA A 189 -2.57 -0.94 -8.87
C ALA A 189 -3.63 -1.97 -8.45
N TRP A 190 -3.98 -2.00 -7.16
CA TRP A 190 -5.04 -2.85 -6.64
C TRP A 190 -6.41 -2.51 -7.26
N THR A 191 -6.79 -1.23 -7.28
CA THR A 191 -8.07 -0.82 -7.86
C THR A 191 -8.12 -1.05 -9.37
N ALA A 192 -7.01 -0.87 -10.09
CA ALA A 192 -6.94 -1.22 -11.51
C ALA A 192 -7.22 -2.72 -11.74
N SER A 193 -6.63 -3.61 -10.93
CA SER A 193 -6.88 -5.05 -11.01
C SER A 193 -8.37 -5.39 -10.77
N VAL A 194 -8.97 -4.80 -9.73
CA VAL A 194 -10.40 -4.98 -9.42
C VAL A 194 -11.29 -4.45 -10.55
N LEU A 195 -10.95 -3.29 -11.12
CA LEU A 195 -11.71 -2.71 -12.22
C LEU A 195 -11.73 -3.64 -13.43
N VAL A 196 -10.61 -4.29 -13.76
CA VAL A 196 -10.57 -5.30 -14.84
C VAL A 196 -11.52 -6.46 -14.55
N SER A 197 -11.57 -6.98 -13.33
CA SER A 197 -12.53 -8.04 -12.95
C SER A 197 -13.98 -7.58 -13.07
N ILE A 198 -14.30 -6.34 -12.67
CA ILE A 198 -15.65 -5.76 -12.80
C ILE A 198 -16.03 -5.60 -14.28
N VAL A 199 -15.10 -5.12 -15.11
CA VAL A 199 -15.29 -4.97 -16.55
C VAL A 199 -15.60 -6.31 -17.20
N ASP A 200 -14.86 -7.37 -16.86
CA ASP A 200 -15.12 -8.70 -17.41
C ASP A 200 -16.51 -9.22 -17.02
N GLN A 201 -16.90 -9.06 -15.75
CA GLN A 201 -18.24 -9.41 -15.28
C GLN A 201 -19.35 -8.62 -16.00
N CYS A 202 -19.16 -7.31 -16.20
CA CYS A 202 -20.10 -6.47 -16.94
C CYS A 202 -20.20 -6.90 -18.42
N ASN A 203 -19.07 -7.25 -19.04
CA ASN A 203 -19.02 -7.76 -20.41
C ASN A 203 -19.75 -9.10 -20.55
N HIS A 204 -19.60 -10.01 -19.59
CA HIS A 204 -20.34 -11.27 -19.55
C HIS A 204 -21.86 -11.03 -19.44
N LEU A 205 -22.29 -10.18 -18.50
CA LEU A 205 -23.70 -9.79 -18.35
C LEU A 205 -24.25 -9.17 -19.65
N ARG A 206 -23.50 -8.26 -20.26
CA ARG A 206 -23.88 -7.63 -21.52
C ARG A 206 -24.03 -8.65 -22.65
N ARG A 207 -23.11 -9.61 -22.79
CA ARG A 207 -23.20 -10.71 -23.75
C ARG A 207 -24.49 -11.52 -23.57
N SER A 208 -24.81 -11.92 -22.34
CA SER A 208 -26.06 -12.67 -22.05
C SER A 208 -27.33 -11.90 -22.42
N ALA A 209 -27.36 -10.57 -22.18
CA ALA A 209 -28.48 -9.71 -22.54
C ALA A 209 -28.61 -9.56 -24.07
N TRP A 210 -27.48 -9.43 -24.79
CA TRP A 210 -27.46 -9.40 -26.25
C TRP A 210 -27.93 -10.71 -26.88
N ASP A 211 -27.58 -11.85 -26.30
CA ASP A 211 -28.02 -13.18 -26.77
C ASP A 211 -29.53 -13.36 -26.58
N ALA A 212 -30.06 -12.96 -25.42
CA ALA A 212 -31.50 -12.97 -25.16
C ALA A 212 -32.28 -12.05 -26.13
N LEU A 213 -31.77 -10.85 -26.41
CA LEU A 213 -32.37 -9.93 -27.39
C LEU A 213 -32.32 -10.50 -28.82
N ARG A 214 -31.21 -11.14 -29.21
CA ARG A 214 -31.07 -11.82 -30.50
C ARG A 214 -32.07 -12.96 -30.65
N ALA A 215 -32.22 -13.82 -29.64
CA ALA A 215 -33.18 -14.90 -29.63
C ALA A 215 -34.62 -14.39 -29.79
N ARG A 216 -35.00 -13.32 -29.07
CA ARG A 216 -36.32 -12.67 -29.23
C ARG A 216 -36.54 -12.12 -30.64
N ARG A 217 -35.54 -11.45 -31.22
CA ARG A 217 -35.64 -10.94 -32.62
C ARG A 217 -35.77 -12.09 -33.63
N ALA A 218 -35.05 -13.19 -33.44
CA ALA A 218 -35.15 -14.35 -34.31
C ALA A 218 -36.55 -14.98 -34.22
N GLY A 219 -37.10 -15.16 -33.01
CA GLY A 219 -38.46 -15.68 -32.81
C GLY A 219 -39.55 -14.81 -33.48
N VAL A 220 -39.44 -13.49 -33.39
CA VAL A 220 -40.37 -12.57 -34.07
C VAL A 220 -40.29 -12.67 -35.60
N LYS A 221 -39.09 -12.87 -36.17
CA LYS A 221 -38.95 -13.07 -37.61
C LYS A 221 -39.62 -14.36 -38.09
N HIS A 222 -39.54 -15.45 -37.31
CA HIS A 222 -40.13 -16.75 -37.65
C HIS A 222 -41.65 -16.80 -37.41
N ALA A 223 -42.15 -16.00 -36.47
CA ALA A 223 -43.59 -15.88 -36.19
C ALA A 223 -44.33 -14.95 -37.18
N ARG A 224 -43.62 -14.26 -38.08
CA ARG A 224 -44.26 -13.48 -39.15
C ARG A 224 -44.81 -14.48 -40.18
N PRO A 225 -46.13 -14.60 -40.38
CA PRO A 225 -46.68 -15.52 -41.37
C PRO A 225 -46.12 -15.16 -42.76
N PRO A 226 -45.85 -16.16 -43.62
CA PRO A 226 -45.46 -15.89 -45.00
C PRO A 226 -46.52 -14.97 -45.59
N THR A 227 -46.09 -13.87 -46.22
CA THR A 227 -46.98 -13.01 -46.98
C THR A 227 -47.78 -13.91 -47.92
N LEU A 228 -49.08 -14.09 -47.64
CA LEU A 228 -49.98 -14.84 -48.50
C LEU A 228 -49.82 -14.28 -49.91
N PRO A 229 -49.67 -15.15 -50.95
CA PRO A 229 -49.70 -14.69 -52.33
C PRO A 229 -50.91 -13.78 -52.50
N THR A 230 -50.68 -12.58 -53.03
CA THR A 230 -51.73 -11.60 -53.33
C THR A 230 -52.90 -12.33 -53.98
N ALA A 231 -54.07 -12.28 -53.34
CA ALA A 231 -55.28 -12.93 -53.82
C ALA A 231 -55.50 -12.58 -55.31
N PRO A 232 -55.99 -13.52 -56.14
CA PRO A 232 -56.24 -13.25 -57.54
C PRO A 232 -57.19 -12.05 -57.68
N THR A 233 -56.82 -11.13 -58.55
CA THR A 233 -57.60 -9.92 -58.86
C THR A 233 -59.06 -10.28 -59.17
N PRO A 234 -60.05 -9.58 -58.58
CA PRO A 234 -61.45 -9.87 -58.87
C PRO A 234 -61.74 -9.60 -60.35
N PRO A 235 -62.63 -10.38 -60.99
CA PRO A 235 -62.95 -10.22 -62.40
C PRO A 235 -63.57 -8.84 -62.66
N THR A 236 -63.09 -8.20 -63.74
CA THR A 236 -63.51 -6.88 -64.20
C THR A 236 -65.04 -6.77 -64.30
N PRO A 237 -65.67 -5.71 -63.76
CA PRO A 237 -67.11 -5.51 -63.89
C PRO A 237 -67.50 -5.36 -65.37
N LEU A 238 -68.40 -6.23 -65.85
CA LEU A 238 -69.02 -6.08 -67.16
C LEU A 238 -69.93 -4.85 -67.14
N THR A 239 -69.57 -3.83 -67.91
CA THR A 239 -70.41 -2.65 -68.14
C THR A 239 -71.67 -3.05 -68.92
N PRO A 240 -72.88 -2.65 -68.48
CA PRO A 240 -74.10 -2.91 -69.23
C PRO A 240 -74.15 -2.07 -70.52
N PRO A 241 -74.79 -2.57 -71.59
CA PRO A 241 -74.86 -1.90 -72.88
C PRO A 241 -75.68 -0.60 -72.83
N PRO A 242 -75.39 0.36 -73.73
CA PRO A 242 -76.00 1.67 -73.71
C PRO A 242 -77.51 1.60 -74.01
N VAL A 243 -78.30 2.25 -73.16
CA VAL A 243 -79.72 2.51 -73.42
C VAL A 243 -79.81 3.67 -74.41
N LYS A 244 -80.59 3.47 -75.47
CA LYS A 244 -80.78 4.37 -76.62
C LYS A 244 -81.19 5.79 -76.24
#